data_AF-A0A800ALY5-F1
#
_entry.id   AF-A0A800ALY5-F1
#
_cell.length_a   1.000
_cell.length_b   1.000
_cell.length_c   1.000
_cell.angle_alpha   90.00
_cell.angle_beta   90.00
_cell.angle_gamma   90.00
#
_symmetry.space_group_name_H-M   'P 1'
#
loop_
_entity.id
_entity.type
_entity.pdbx_description
1 polymer ?
#
loop_
_entity_poly.entity_id
_entity_poly.type
_entity_poly.pdbx_seq_one_letter_code
_entity_poly.pdbx_strand_id
1 'polypeptide(L)'
;MPKITLIGAGSFGFGRRLLADVLSFPELSESRISLMDIDEQKLALVEALTNKLLRDTGVDATIEVTSDRKSALDGADYVLTTIRVGDDYDLDKGIPLKYGHFGYFVTESTRHMSEYVPYFRKRRDIMEKFSLQPSSSTSPKRR
;
A
#
# COMPACT_ATOMS: atom_id res chain seq x y z
N MET A 1 -16.85 -15.74 11.88
CA MET A 1 -16.04 -14.52 12.08
C MET A 1 -15.15 -14.35 10.87
N PRO A 2 -15.31 -13.29 10.06
CA PRO A 2 -14.53 -13.13 8.84
C PRO A 2 -13.08 -12.75 9.16
N LYS A 3 -12.13 -13.22 8.35
CA LYS A 3 -10.74 -12.73 8.30
C LYS A 3 -10.60 -11.69 7.18
N ILE A 4 -10.23 -10.48 7.56
CA ILE A 4 -10.00 -9.35 6.66
C ILE A 4 -8.50 -9.04 6.65
N THR A 5 -7.86 -9.20 5.50
CA THR A 5 -6.43 -8.95 5.34
C THR A 5 -6.18 -7.62 4.65
N LEU A 6 -5.36 -6.76 5.27
CA LEU A 6 -4.93 -5.48 4.73
C LEU A 6 -3.46 -5.56 4.29
N ILE A 7 -3.23 -5.61 2.99
CA ILE A 7 -1.88 -5.60 2.39
C ILE A 7 -1.46 -4.16 2.12
N GLY A 8 -0.33 -3.73 2.69
CA GLY A 8 0.08 -2.33 2.71
C GLY A 8 -0.47 -1.59 3.93
N ALA A 9 -0.59 -2.29 5.06
CA ALA A 9 -1.14 -1.77 6.31
C ALA A 9 -0.32 -0.61 6.89
N GLY A 10 0.96 -0.45 6.50
CA GLY A 10 1.85 0.64 6.91
C GLY A 10 1.41 2.04 6.46
N SER A 11 0.31 2.16 5.71
CA SER A 11 -0.28 3.43 5.31
C SER A 11 -1.01 4.11 6.48
N PHE A 12 -0.33 5.05 7.16
CA PHE A 12 -0.85 5.75 8.34
C PHE A 12 -2.17 6.49 8.13
N GLY A 13 -2.33 7.15 6.97
CA GLY A 13 -3.54 7.91 6.67
C GLY A 13 -4.69 7.00 6.26
N PHE A 14 -4.47 6.21 5.22
CA PHE A 14 -5.52 5.46 4.55
C PHE A 14 -5.84 4.14 5.27
N GLY A 15 -4.84 3.33 5.61
CA GLY A 15 -5.04 2.00 6.21
C GLY A 15 -5.75 2.08 7.55
N ARG A 16 -5.34 3.03 8.41
CA ARG A 16 -5.99 3.27 9.71
C ARG A 16 -7.45 3.68 9.58
N ARG A 17 -7.76 4.59 8.65
CA ARG A 17 -9.14 5.09 8.45
C ARG A 17 -10.03 3.98 7.92
N LEU A 18 -9.55 3.24 6.92
CA LEU A 18 -10.27 2.10 6.36
C LEU A 18 -10.57 1.05 7.43
N LEU A 19 -9.60 0.76 8.31
CA LEU A 19 -9.81 -0.17 9.42
C LEU A 19 -10.88 0.32 10.40
N ALA A 20 -10.83 1.60 10.77
CA ALA A 20 -11.85 2.19 11.64
C ALA A 20 -13.24 2.15 11.00
N ASP A 21 -13.33 2.43 9.70
CA ASP A 21 -14.59 2.37 8.95
C ASP A 21 -15.13 0.92 8.93
N VAL A 22 -14.28 -0.08 8.64
CA VAL A 22 -14.65 -1.51 8.67
C VAL A 22 -15.17 -1.93 10.04
N LEU A 23 -14.45 -1.57 11.11
CA LEU A 23 -14.81 -1.95 12.49
C LEU A 23 -15.99 -1.17 13.05
N SER A 24 -16.44 -0.11 12.38
CA SER A 24 -17.64 0.64 12.78
C SER A 24 -18.94 -0.08 12.45
N PHE A 25 -18.90 -1.11 11.58
CA PHE A 25 -20.05 -1.96 11.28
C PHE A 25 -20.18 -3.06 12.35
N PRO A 26 -21.33 -3.15 13.06
CA PRO A 26 -21.53 -4.16 14.10
C PRO A 26 -21.28 -5.59 13.62
N GLU A 27 -21.66 -5.91 12.38
CA GLU A 27 -21.49 -7.23 11.76
C GLU A 27 -20.02 -7.62 11.56
N LEU A 28 -19.11 -6.63 11.56
CA LEU A 28 -17.68 -6.80 11.36
C LEU A 28 -16.86 -6.47 12.62
N SER A 29 -17.49 -6.04 13.70
CA SER A 29 -16.82 -5.63 14.94
C SER A 29 -15.97 -6.74 15.57
N GLU A 30 -16.37 -8.00 15.43
CA GLU A 30 -15.62 -9.14 15.96
C GLU A 30 -14.60 -9.72 14.95
N SER A 31 -14.35 -9.08 13.80
CA SER A 31 -13.52 -9.66 12.73
C SER A 31 -12.08 -9.94 13.16
N ARG A 32 -11.45 -10.93 12.51
CA ARG A 32 -10.00 -11.11 12.56
C ARG A 32 -9.34 -10.23 11.51
N ILE A 33 -8.48 -9.32 11.93
CA ILE A 33 -7.80 -8.36 11.06
C ILE A 33 -6.33 -8.75 10.92
N SER A 34 -5.90 -9.01 9.69
CA SER A 34 -4.51 -9.32 9.34
C SER A 34 -3.84 -8.11 8.72
N LEU A 35 -2.92 -7.49 9.46
CA LEU A 35 -2.17 -6.31 9.02
C LEU A 35 -0.83 -6.77 8.43
N MET A 36 -0.65 -6.53 7.13
CA MET A 36 0.55 -6.93 6.42
C MET A 36 1.26 -5.74 5.78
N ASP A 37 2.55 -5.60 6.09
CA ASP A 37 3.45 -4.68 5.40
C ASP A 37 4.88 -5.23 5.37
N ILE A 38 5.66 -4.85 4.36
CA ILE A 38 7.08 -5.22 4.25
C ILE A 38 7.96 -4.34 5.12
N ASP A 39 7.45 -3.18 5.56
CA ASP A 39 8.14 -2.23 6.42
C ASP A 39 7.74 -2.46 7.89
N GLU A 40 8.59 -3.20 8.61
CA GLU A 40 8.33 -3.60 10.00
C GLU A 40 8.18 -2.41 10.96
N GLN A 41 8.86 -1.28 10.68
CA GLN A 41 8.78 -0.09 11.53
C GLN A 41 7.41 0.56 11.41
N LYS A 42 6.91 0.72 10.17
CA LYS A 42 5.55 1.22 9.95
C LYS A 42 4.52 0.27 10.53
N LEU A 43 4.73 -1.03 10.35
CA LEU A 43 3.84 -2.06 10.81
C LEU A 43 3.69 -2.04 12.35
N ALA A 44 4.79 -1.91 13.09
CA ALA A 44 4.77 -1.78 14.55
C ALA A 44 3.99 -0.54 15.03
N LEU A 45 4.13 0.60 14.35
CA LEU A 45 3.39 1.80 14.70
C LEU A 45 1.88 1.65 14.39
N VAL A 46 1.53 1.00 13.28
CA VAL A 46 0.13 0.73 12.92
C VAL A 46 -0.50 -0.26 13.89
N GLU A 47 0.23 -1.28 14.32
CA GLU A 47 -0.21 -2.21 15.37
C GLU A 47 -0.53 -1.46 16.67
N ALA A 48 0.38 -0.59 17.13
CA ALA A 48 0.17 0.19 18.35
C ALA A 48 -1.07 1.10 18.26
N LEU A 49 -1.26 1.76 17.11
CA LEU A 49 -2.42 2.63 16.85
C LEU A 49 -3.72 1.82 16.77
N THR A 50 -3.70 0.65 16.15
CA THR A 50 -4.86 -0.23 16.03
C THR A 50 -5.28 -0.78 17.38
N ASN A 51 -4.32 -1.26 18.18
CA ASN A 51 -4.59 -1.71 19.54
C ASN A 51 -5.17 -0.58 20.41
N LYS A 52 -4.73 0.66 20.21
CA LYS A 52 -5.35 1.82 20.87
C LYS A 52 -6.79 2.04 20.40
N LEU A 53 -7.04 1.98 19.09
CA LEU A 53 -8.40 2.12 18.53
C LEU A 53 -9.36 1.09 19.13
N LEU A 54 -8.96 -0.18 19.23
CA LEU A 54 -9.80 -1.23 19.82
C LEU A 54 -10.14 -0.94 21.28
N ARG A 55 -9.14 -0.55 22.09
CA ARG A 55 -9.36 -0.15 23.49
C ARG A 55 -10.31 1.04 23.64
N ASP A 56 -10.14 2.05 22.80
CA ASP A 56 -10.92 3.29 22.89
C ASP A 56 -12.37 3.10 22.39
N THR A 57 -12.61 2.13 21.49
CA THR A 57 -13.93 1.86 20.89
C THR A 57 -14.68 0.70 21.53
N GLY A 58 -14.00 -0.17 22.28
CA GLY A 58 -14.60 -1.36 22.89
C GLY A 58 -14.96 -2.46 21.87
N VAL A 59 -14.32 -2.46 20.70
CA VAL A 59 -14.55 -3.43 19.63
C VAL A 59 -13.70 -4.69 19.88
N ASP A 60 -14.33 -5.86 19.80
CA ASP A 60 -13.72 -7.18 20.10
C ASP A 60 -13.00 -7.83 18.90
N ALA A 61 -12.44 -7.02 18.01
CA ALA A 61 -11.66 -7.52 16.87
C ALA A 61 -10.33 -8.13 17.32
N THR A 62 -9.89 -9.19 16.65
CA THR A 62 -8.56 -9.79 16.88
C THR A 62 -7.58 -9.27 15.83
N ILE A 63 -6.40 -8.81 16.25
CA ILE A 63 -5.37 -8.31 15.34
C ILE A 63 -4.23 -9.32 15.22
N GLU A 64 -3.84 -9.64 13.99
CA GLU A 64 -2.60 -10.34 13.66
C GLU A 64 -1.75 -9.45 12.76
N VAL A 65 -0.43 -9.48 12.94
CA VAL A 65 0.52 -8.61 12.27
C VAL A 65 1.62 -9.46 11.66
N THR A 66 1.98 -9.23 10.41
CA THR A 66 3.02 -10.03 9.74
C THR A 66 3.70 -9.29 8.59
N SER A 67 4.97 -9.58 8.36
CA SER A 67 5.69 -9.18 7.15
C SER A 67 5.64 -10.24 6.05
N ASP A 68 5.10 -11.43 6.34
CA ASP A 68 4.91 -12.49 5.35
C ASP A 68 3.53 -12.44 4.70
N ARG A 69 3.53 -12.23 3.39
CA ARG A 69 2.30 -12.11 2.60
C ARG A 69 1.51 -13.42 2.56
N LYS A 70 2.17 -14.57 2.54
CA LYS A 70 1.46 -15.87 2.46
C LYS A 70 0.66 -16.11 3.73
N SER A 71 1.28 -15.90 4.89
CA SER A 71 0.65 -15.99 6.20
C SER A 71 -0.52 -15.01 6.34
N ALA A 72 -0.37 -13.77 5.86
CA ALA A 72 -1.45 -12.79 5.88
C ALA A 72 -2.68 -13.25 5.07
N LEU A 73 -2.46 -13.89 3.92
CA LEU A 73 -3.51 -14.34 3.01
C LEU A 73 -4.15 -15.67 3.42
N ASP A 74 -3.50 -16.45 4.27
CA ASP A 74 -3.99 -17.78 4.66
C ASP A 74 -5.34 -17.70 5.39
N GLY A 75 -6.37 -18.29 4.78
CA GLY A 75 -7.74 -18.27 5.30
C GLY A 75 -8.40 -16.88 5.33
N ALA A 76 -7.95 -15.92 4.51
CA ALA A 76 -8.60 -14.63 4.37
C ALA A 76 -9.92 -14.74 3.57
N ASP A 77 -11.00 -14.17 4.11
CA ASP A 77 -12.29 -14.04 3.40
C ASP A 77 -12.29 -12.80 2.50
N TYR A 78 -11.62 -11.73 2.96
CA TYR A 78 -11.50 -10.47 2.24
C TYR A 78 -10.05 -9.99 2.21
N VAL A 79 -9.64 -9.39 1.09
CA VAL A 79 -8.31 -8.81 0.91
C VAL A 79 -8.43 -7.38 0.43
N LEU A 80 -7.95 -6.44 1.25
CA LEU A 80 -7.86 -5.02 0.95
C LEU A 80 -6.41 -4.70 0.61
N THR A 81 -6.16 -4.24 -0.61
CA THR A 81 -4.81 -3.94 -1.09
C THR A 81 -4.60 -2.43 -1.16
N THR A 82 -3.71 -1.91 -0.32
CA THR A 82 -3.42 -0.48 -0.15
C THR A 82 -1.93 -0.19 -0.28
N ILE A 83 -1.21 -1.04 -1.03
CA ILE A 83 0.22 -0.88 -1.28
C ILE A 83 0.53 0.27 -2.23
N ARG A 84 1.68 0.90 -2.02
CA ARG A 84 2.34 1.76 -2.99
C ARG A 84 3.71 1.17 -3.30
N VAL A 85 3.93 0.72 -4.53
CA VAL A 85 5.20 0.08 -4.94
C VAL A 85 6.12 1.12 -5.54
N GLY A 86 7.36 1.21 -5.03
CA GLY A 86 8.42 2.02 -5.62
C GLY A 86 8.16 3.52 -5.54
N ASP A 87 7.77 3.99 -4.36
CA ASP A 87 7.44 5.39 -4.06
C ASP A 87 8.59 6.33 -4.48
N ASP A 88 8.41 6.95 -5.64
CA ASP A 88 9.40 7.83 -6.26
C ASP A 88 8.72 9.13 -6.67
N TYR A 89 8.09 9.74 -5.67
CA TYR A 89 7.31 10.95 -5.79
C TYR A 89 8.10 12.09 -6.45
N ASP A 90 9.41 12.12 -6.23
CA ASP A 90 10.31 13.11 -6.82
C ASP A 90 10.51 12.87 -8.33
N LEU A 91 10.70 11.63 -8.80
CA LEU A 91 10.67 11.33 -10.23
C LEU A 91 9.31 11.61 -10.83
N ASP A 92 8.27 11.18 -10.12
CA ASP A 92 6.90 11.35 -10.53
C ASP A 92 6.65 12.87 -10.76
N LYS A 93 7.01 13.78 -9.85
CA LYS A 93 6.91 15.23 -10.09
C LYS A 93 7.92 15.79 -11.08
N GLY A 94 9.14 15.27 -11.06
CA GLY A 94 10.27 15.76 -11.85
C GLY A 94 10.07 15.58 -13.35
N ILE A 95 9.41 14.49 -13.77
CA ILE A 95 9.15 14.23 -15.19
C ILE A 95 8.21 15.29 -15.79
N PRO A 96 7.01 15.57 -15.25
CA PRO A 96 6.17 16.68 -15.69
C PRO A 96 6.90 18.04 -15.70
N LEU A 97 7.68 18.34 -14.65
CA LEU A 97 8.46 19.58 -14.58
C LEU A 97 9.46 19.70 -15.73
N LYS A 98 10.18 18.61 -16.07
CA LYS A 98 11.12 18.55 -17.19
C LYS A 98 10.44 18.89 -18.53
N TYR A 99 9.17 18.58 -18.69
CA TYR A 99 8.40 18.85 -19.92
C TYR A 99 7.54 20.12 -19.84
N GLY A 100 7.78 21.00 -18.86
CA GLY A 100 7.12 22.31 -18.78
C GLY A 100 5.72 22.29 -18.14
N HIS A 101 5.36 21.21 -17.45
CA HIS A 101 4.14 21.16 -16.64
C HIS A 101 4.42 21.59 -15.20
N PHE A 102 3.38 21.99 -14.47
CA PHE A 102 3.47 22.57 -13.11
C PHE A 102 3.85 21.57 -11.99
N GLY A 103 4.51 20.46 -12.30
CA GLY A 103 4.90 19.44 -11.30
C GLY A 103 3.74 18.65 -10.70
N TYR A 104 2.61 18.63 -11.40
CA TYR A 104 1.47 17.77 -11.12
C TYR A 104 1.18 16.88 -12.32
N PHE A 105 0.70 15.68 -12.04
CA PHE A 105 0.22 14.75 -13.06
C PHE A 105 -1.19 15.12 -13.50
N VAL A 106 -1.53 14.78 -14.74
CA VAL A 106 -2.84 15.10 -15.32
C VAL A 106 -3.96 14.30 -14.65
N THR A 107 -3.75 13.00 -14.44
CA THR A 107 -4.71 12.09 -13.80
C THR A 107 -4.04 11.06 -12.88
N GLU A 108 -2.88 10.55 -13.29
CA GLU A 108 -2.18 9.40 -12.72
C GLU A 108 -0.68 9.69 -12.62
N SER A 109 0.03 9.11 -11.66
CA SER A 109 1.48 9.31 -11.57
C SER A 109 2.21 8.81 -12.82
N THR A 110 3.38 9.34 -13.16
CA THR A 110 4.10 8.94 -14.39
C THR A 110 4.36 7.43 -14.42
N ARG A 111 4.72 6.84 -13.27
CA ARG A 111 4.83 5.39 -13.12
C ARG A 111 3.49 4.68 -13.29
N HIS A 112 2.39 5.17 -12.70
CA HIS A 112 1.08 4.54 -12.85
C HIS A 112 0.59 4.62 -14.31
N MET A 113 0.77 5.76 -14.97
CA MET A 113 0.46 5.94 -16.39
C MET A 113 1.23 4.95 -17.27
N SER A 114 2.48 4.63 -16.91
CA SER A 114 3.29 3.64 -17.64
C SER A 114 2.74 2.21 -17.58
N GLU A 115 1.84 1.90 -16.65
CA GLU A 115 1.18 0.59 -16.54
C GLU A 115 0.14 0.38 -17.63
N TYR A 116 -0.55 1.44 -18.05
CA TYR A 116 -1.46 1.41 -19.20
C TYR A 116 -0.71 1.21 -20.52
N VAL A 117 0.60 1.42 -20.53
CA VAL A 117 1.41 1.42 -21.73
C VAL A 117 2.63 0.48 -21.58
N PRO A 118 2.38 -0.84 -21.48
CA PRO A 118 3.38 -1.82 -21.00
C PRO A 118 4.62 -1.97 -21.87
N TYR A 119 4.61 -1.47 -23.11
CA TYR A 119 5.80 -1.44 -23.97
C TYR A 119 6.86 -0.44 -23.49
N PHE A 120 6.47 0.65 -22.80
CA PHE A 120 7.42 1.60 -22.18
C PHE A 120 8.24 0.92 -21.08
N ARG A 121 7.65 0.01 -20.30
CA ARG A 121 8.33 -0.69 -19.19
C ARG A 121 9.17 -1.90 -19.61
N LYS A 122 9.17 -2.26 -20.90
CA LYS A 122 9.93 -3.40 -21.45
C LYS A 122 11.16 -2.99 -22.26
N ARG A 123 11.25 -1.72 -22.65
CA ARG A 123 12.30 -1.18 -23.51
C ARG A 123 13.22 -0.26 -22.73
N ARG A 124 14.45 -0.73 -22.46
CA ARG A 124 15.44 0.02 -21.66
C ARG A 124 15.74 1.40 -22.23
N ASP A 125 15.86 1.50 -23.55
CA ASP A 125 16.12 2.76 -24.25
C ASP A 125 15.00 3.79 -24.04
N ILE A 126 13.74 3.32 -24.04
CA ILE A 126 12.58 4.16 -23.74
C ILE A 126 12.53 4.51 -22.25
N MET A 127 12.82 3.56 -21.36
CA MET A 127 12.86 3.80 -19.91
C MET A 127 13.91 4.84 -19.54
N GLU A 128 15.10 4.81 -20.16
CA GLU A 128 16.15 5.80 -19.97
C GLU A 128 15.73 7.17 -20.50
N LYS A 129 15.17 7.22 -21.71
CA LYS A 129 14.71 8.48 -22.33
C LYS A 129 13.70 9.23 -21.46
N PHE A 130 12.75 8.51 -20.86
CA PHE A 130 11.66 9.07 -20.07
C PHE A 130 11.88 8.99 -18.55
N SER A 131 13.09 8.61 -18.11
CA SER A 131 13.43 8.51 -16.68
C SER A 131 12.47 7.59 -15.89
N LEU A 132 12.01 6.50 -16.51
CA LEU A 132 11.12 5.49 -15.91
C LEU A 132 11.88 4.39 -15.14
N GLN A 133 13.14 4.64 -14.80
CA GLN A 133 14.01 3.67 -14.12
C GLN A 133 13.47 3.37 -12.70
N PRO A 134 13.56 2.12 -12.21
CA PRO A 134 13.27 1.81 -10.82
C PRO A 134 14.18 2.64 -9.90
N SER A 135 13.63 3.22 -8.83
CA SER A 135 14.46 3.82 -7.78
C SER A 135 15.42 2.76 -7.25
N SER A 136 16.64 3.15 -6.88
CA SER A 136 17.66 2.27 -6.30
C SER A 136 17.20 1.56 -5.01
N SER A 137 16.07 1.97 -4.42
CA SER A 137 15.41 1.30 -3.30
C SER A 137 14.59 0.06 -3.68
N THR A 138 14.40 -0.20 -4.97
CA THR A 138 13.73 -1.43 -5.45
C THR A 138 14.75 -2.40 -6.00
N SER A 139 15.14 -3.38 -5.17
CA SER A 139 15.79 -4.58 -5.69
C SER A 139 14.89 -5.22 -6.75
N PRO A 140 15.45 -5.80 -7.83
CA PRO A 140 14.64 -6.49 -8.82
C PRO A 140 14.08 -7.74 -8.15
N LYS A 141 12.85 -7.66 -7.63
CA LYS A 141 12.11 -8.85 -7.22
C LYS A 141 11.90 -9.68 -8.47
N ARG A 142 12.71 -10.75 -8.60
CA ARG A 142 12.52 -11.80 -9.59
C ARG A 142 11.06 -12.27 -9.52
N ARG A 143 10.45 -12.37 -10.69
CA ARG A 143 9.11 -12.93 -10.89
C ARG A 143 9.03 -14.34 -10.33
#